data_AF-A0A9D9GNS7-F1
#
_entry.id   AF-A0A9D9GNS7-F1
#
_cell.length_a   1.000
_cell.length_b   1.000
_cell.length_c   1.000
_cell.angle_alpha   90.00
_cell.angle_beta   90.00
_cell.angle_gamma   90.00
#
_symmetry.space_group_name_H-M   'P 1'
#
loop_
_entity.id
_entity.type
_entity.pdbx_description
1 polymer ?
#
loop_
_entity_poly.entity_id
_entity_poly.type
_entity_poly.pdbx_seq_one_letter_code
_entity_poly.pdbx_strand_id
1 'polypeptide(L)'
;MKRRDFFKWLSFSTGFFFITKGVKGLEYYPNPSDKKWAILYSTWCGTARDAAVWISEGMGGIANVFDIREEVNLNPYDHIIVGGAIRYGRTSDRLEKYLRENSDWLSKKLCGLFVVCGNMQRPVTPEVHRKLLITILQLSVRLAVFHRGYFLEE
;
A
#
# COMPACT_ATOMS: atom_id res chain seq x y z
N MET A 1 -10.90 21.53 50.73
CA MET A 1 -9.80 20.57 50.45
C MET A 1 -8.47 21.24 50.77
N LYS A 2 -7.60 20.64 51.61
CA LYS A 2 -6.30 21.25 51.92
C LYS A 2 -5.37 21.05 50.70
N ARG A 3 -4.58 22.08 50.35
CA ARG A 3 -3.65 22.09 49.19
C ARG A 3 -2.66 20.89 49.18
N ARG A 4 -2.43 20.31 50.35
CA ARG A 4 -1.57 19.13 50.61
C ARG A 4 -2.21 17.81 50.16
N ASP A 5 -3.54 17.75 50.10
CA ASP A 5 -4.29 16.54 49.71
C ASP A 5 -4.41 16.44 48.18
N PHE A 6 -4.47 17.59 47.50
CA PHE A 6 -4.46 17.67 46.03
C PHE A 6 -3.15 17.16 45.43
N PHE A 7 -2.01 17.51 46.03
CA PHE A 7 -0.70 17.07 45.54
C PHE A 7 -0.49 15.55 45.68
N LYS A 8 -1.04 14.95 46.75
CA LYS A 8 -1.01 13.49 46.95
C LYS A 8 -1.84 12.75 45.89
N TRP A 9 -2.97 13.31 45.48
CA TRP A 9 -3.78 12.78 44.38
C TRP A 9 -3.08 12.92 43.02
N LEU A 10 -2.37 14.03 42.79
CA LEU A 10 -1.58 14.27 41.58
C LEU A 10 -0.39 13.28 41.44
N SER A 11 0.25 12.93 42.56
CA SER A 11 1.31 11.92 42.57
C SER A 11 0.77 10.52 42.22
N PHE A 12 -0.47 10.22 42.58
CA PHE A 12 -1.12 8.94 42.27
C PHE A 12 -1.50 8.83 40.77
N SER A 13 -1.91 9.93 40.13
CA SER A 13 -2.20 9.95 38.68
C SER A 13 -0.92 9.84 37.84
N THR A 14 0.19 10.42 38.32
CA THR A 14 1.47 10.40 37.62
C THR A 14 2.09 9.00 37.62
N GLY A 15 1.95 8.23 38.70
CA GLY A 15 2.40 6.83 38.77
C GLY A 15 1.67 5.88 37.82
N PHE A 16 0.38 6.12 37.56
CA PHE A 16 -0.41 5.31 36.65
C PHE A 16 -0.02 5.51 35.18
N PHE A 17 0.47 6.70 34.82
CA PHE A 17 0.90 7.00 33.44
C PHE A 17 2.22 6.32 33.05
N PHE A 18 3.08 5.96 34.02
CA PHE A 18 4.33 5.24 33.75
C PHE A 18 4.16 3.72 33.68
N ILE A 19 3.04 3.16 34.14
CA ILE A 19 2.73 1.73 34.09
C ILE A 19 2.19 1.32 32.70
N THR A 20 1.78 2.26 31.85
CA THR A 20 1.28 1.98 30.50
C THR A 20 2.38 1.82 29.44
N LYS A 21 3.67 1.85 29.81
CA LYS A 21 4.77 1.55 28.86
C LYS A 21 4.70 0.13 28.24
N GLY A 22 3.83 -0.74 28.76
CA GLY A 22 3.54 -2.08 28.23
C GLY A 22 2.20 -2.21 27.49
N VAL A 23 1.61 -1.13 26.98
CA VAL A 23 0.38 -1.22 26.16
C VAL A 23 0.73 -1.80 24.79
N LYS A 24 0.58 -3.13 24.66
CA LYS A 24 0.48 -3.87 23.38
C LYS A 24 -0.72 -3.43 22.52
N GLY A 25 -1.52 -2.46 22.97
CA GLY A 25 -2.69 -1.93 22.29
C GLY A 25 -2.42 -0.95 21.14
N LEU A 26 -1.15 -0.71 20.77
CA LEU A 26 -0.79 0.14 19.63
C LEU A 26 -0.15 -0.63 18.45
N GLU A 27 -0.15 -1.97 18.47
CA GLU A 27 0.36 -2.79 17.35
C GLU A 27 -0.39 -2.58 16.01
N TYR A 28 -1.54 -1.89 16.05
CA TYR A 28 -2.34 -1.59 14.86
C TYR A 28 -1.85 -0.37 14.06
N TYR A 29 -1.04 0.51 14.64
CA TYR A 29 -0.47 1.64 13.90
C TYR A 29 0.83 1.22 13.19
N PRO A 30 1.04 1.58 11.91
CA PRO A 30 2.26 1.21 11.20
C PRO A 30 3.47 1.79 11.94
N ASN A 31 4.32 0.89 12.44
CA ASN A 31 5.63 1.26 12.96
C ASN A 31 6.43 1.91 11.82
N PRO A 32 7.05 3.09 12.00
CA PRO A 32 7.84 3.70 10.95
C PRO A 32 8.93 2.73 10.50
N SER A 33 8.86 2.34 9.22
CA SER A 33 9.84 1.46 8.60
C SER A 33 11.14 2.23 8.38
N ASP A 34 12.28 1.59 8.63
CA ASP A 34 13.60 2.08 8.25
C ASP A 34 13.84 2.00 6.73
N LYS A 35 12.96 1.30 6.00
CA LYS A 35 13.06 1.04 4.56
C LYS A 35 12.49 2.17 3.74
N LYS A 36 13.04 2.34 2.54
CA LYS A 36 12.55 3.26 1.52
C LYS A 36 11.51 2.58 0.64
N TRP A 37 10.31 3.16 0.59
CA TRP A 37 9.19 2.64 -0.17
C TRP A 37 8.88 3.51 -1.39
N ALA A 38 8.57 2.85 -2.50
CA ALA A 38 8.06 3.52 -3.70
C ALA A 38 6.76 2.87 -4.18
N ILE A 39 5.86 3.68 -4.71
CA ILE A 39 4.64 3.27 -5.38
C ILE A 39 4.71 3.77 -6.81
N LEU A 40 4.90 2.86 -7.77
CA LEU A 40 4.87 3.16 -9.18
C LEU A 40 3.47 2.89 -9.73
N TYR A 41 2.85 3.86 -10.37
CA TYR A 41 1.52 3.68 -10.95
C TYR A 41 1.44 4.07 -12.42
N SER A 42 0.43 3.52 -13.10
CA SER A 42 0.00 3.98 -14.42
C SER A 42 -1.49 4.33 -14.44
N THR A 43 -1.83 5.43 -15.09
CA THR A 43 -3.22 5.89 -15.18
C THR A 43 -3.52 6.55 -16.51
N TRP A 44 -4.79 6.47 -16.94
CA TRP A 44 -5.32 7.28 -18.04
C TRP A 44 -6.08 8.53 -17.54
N CYS A 45 -6.82 8.40 -16.43
CA CYS A 45 -7.77 9.43 -15.97
C CYS A 45 -7.55 9.88 -14.52
N GLY A 46 -6.54 9.37 -13.82
CA GLY A 46 -6.20 9.82 -12.47
C GLY A 46 -6.61 8.87 -11.34
N THR A 47 -7.61 8.01 -11.50
CA THR A 47 -8.09 7.16 -10.38
C THR A 47 -7.01 6.23 -9.78
N ALA A 48 -6.05 5.78 -10.60
CA ALA A 48 -4.92 4.99 -10.10
C ALA A 48 -3.85 5.85 -9.40
N ARG A 49 -3.77 7.15 -9.68
CA ARG A 49 -2.99 8.11 -8.89
C ARG A 49 -3.61 8.25 -7.51
N ASP A 50 -4.92 8.48 -7.44
CA ASP A 50 -5.62 8.69 -6.18
C ASP A 50 -5.47 7.45 -5.28
N ALA A 51 -5.64 6.25 -5.86
CA ALA A 51 -5.37 5.00 -5.16
C ALA A 51 -3.91 4.89 -4.66
N ALA A 52 -2.92 5.26 -5.49
CA ALA A 52 -1.52 5.25 -5.08
C ALA A 52 -1.24 6.22 -3.92
N VAL A 53 -1.86 7.40 -3.94
CA VAL A 53 -1.77 8.39 -2.87
C VAL A 53 -2.40 7.86 -1.58
N TRP A 54 -3.61 7.28 -1.65
CA TRP A 54 -4.26 6.68 -0.48
C TRP A 54 -3.48 5.52 0.11
N ILE A 55 -2.82 4.70 -0.72
CA ILE A 55 -1.92 3.64 -0.22
C ILE A 55 -0.76 4.28 0.55
N SER A 56 -0.12 5.32 0.01
CA SER A 56 0.96 6.02 0.71
C SER A 56 0.48 6.63 2.03
N GLU A 57 -0.69 7.29 2.04
CA GLU A 57 -1.31 7.86 3.24
C GLU A 57 -1.60 6.78 4.29
N GLY A 58 -2.16 5.64 3.89
CA GLY A 58 -2.39 4.49 4.76
C GLY A 58 -1.11 3.87 5.32
N MET A 59 0.02 4.07 4.64
CA MET A 59 1.36 3.71 5.11
C MET A 59 2.01 4.81 5.98
N GLY A 60 1.29 5.87 6.36
CA GLY A 60 1.83 6.99 7.12
C GLY A 60 2.68 7.97 6.29
N GLY A 61 2.49 7.98 4.96
CA GLY A 61 3.19 8.87 4.03
C GLY A 61 4.65 8.49 3.74
N ILE A 62 5.09 7.30 4.14
CA ILE A 62 6.50 6.87 4.00
C ILE A 62 6.88 6.48 2.57
N ALA A 63 5.89 6.26 1.70
CA ALA A 63 6.10 5.76 0.34
C ALA A 63 6.03 6.88 -0.70
N ASN A 64 7.09 7.03 -1.50
CA ASN A 64 7.11 7.99 -2.60
C ASN A 64 6.25 7.48 -3.75
N VAL A 65 5.37 8.34 -4.28
CA VAL A 65 4.41 7.99 -5.33
C VAL A 65 4.89 8.54 -6.67
N PHE A 66 4.96 7.68 -7.69
CA PHE A 66 5.54 7.99 -9.00
C PHE A 66 4.64 7.56 -10.15
N ASP A 67 4.45 8.46 -11.11
CA ASP A 67 3.81 8.13 -12.38
C ASP A 67 4.83 7.50 -13.33
N ILE A 68 4.46 6.42 -14.01
CA ILE A 68 5.31 5.77 -15.02
C ILE A 68 5.73 6.72 -16.16
N ARG A 69 5.01 7.82 -16.37
CA ARG A 69 5.33 8.86 -17.36
C ARG A 69 6.53 9.73 -16.99
N GLU A 70 6.93 9.75 -15.73
CA GLU A 70 7.99 10.62 -15.21
C GLU A 70 9.40 10.00 -15.28
N GLU A 71 9.54 8.76 -15.77
CA GLU A 71 10.84 8.08 -15.98
C GLU A 71 11.73 8.04 -14.74
N VAL A 72 11.14 7.64 -13.62
CA VAL A 72 11.78 7.65 -12.30
C VAL A 72 12.72 6.46 -12.09
N ASN A 73 13.88 6.72 -11.48
CA ASN A 73 14.79 5.68 -11.02
C ASN A 73 14.33 5.08 -9.67
N LEU A 74 13.91 3.82 -9.69
CA LEU A 74 13.45 3.10 -8.50
C LEU A 74 14.55 2.30 -7.78
N ASN A 75 15.78 2.28 -8.29
CA ASN A 75 16.89 1.56 -7.67
C ASN A 75 17.19 1.97 -6.20
N PRO A 76 17.03 3.24 -5.78
CA PRO A 76 17.29 3.65 -4.40
C PRO A 76 16.28 3.13 -3.36
N TYR A 77 15.17 2.54 -3.81
CA TYR A 77 14.10 2.04 -2.93
C TYR A 77 14.30 0.57 -2.60
N ASP A 78 13.93 0.19 -1.38
CA ASP A 78 14.03 -1.18 -0.88
C ASP A 78 12.78 -1.98 -1.27
N HIS A 79 11.62 -1.33 -1.19
CA HIS A 79 10.32 -1.93 -1.44
C HIS A 79 9.54 -1.14 -2.48
N ILE A 80 8.94 -1.85 -3.43
CA ILE A 80 8.20 -1.28 -4.54
C ILE A 80 6.80 -1.88 -4.58
N ILE A 81 5.80 -1.02 -4.62
CA ILE A 81 4.42 -1.36 -4.94
C ILE A 81 4.18 -0.90 -6.38
N VAL A 82 3.59 -1.75 -7.22
CA VAL A 82 3.23 -1.37 -8.58
C VAL A 82 1.73 -1.46 -8.75
N GLY A 83 1.13 -0.49 -9.43
CA GLY A 83 -0.26 -0.64 -9.81
C GLY A 83 -0.66 0.16 -11.02
N GLY A 84 -1.91 0.01 -11.41
CA GLY A 84 -2.42 0.79 -12.51
C GLY A 84 -3.87 0.59 -12.79
N ALA A 85 -4.39 1.47 -13.64
CA ALA A 85 -5.72 1.29 -14.19
C ALA A 85 -5.72 0.08 -15.16
N ILE A 86 -6.81 -0.68 -15.13
CA ILE A 86 -7.08 -1.75 -16.10
C ILE A 86 -8.27 -1.32 -16.97
N ARG A 87 -8.09 -1.44 -18.28
CA ARG A 87 -9.16 -1.28 -19.28
C ARG A 87 -9.17 -2.50 -20.18
N TYR A 88 -10.34 -3.12 -20.32
CA TYR A 88 -10.53 -4.32 -21.15
C TYR A 88 -9.52 -5.45 -20.83
N GLY A 89 -9.18 -5.62 -19.55
CA GLY A 89 -8.23 -6.66 -19.10
C GLY A 89 -6.76 -6.35 -19.39
N ARG A 90 -6.42 -5.13 -19.82
CA ARG A 90 -5.04 -4.69 -20.04
C ARG A 90 -4.70 -3.47 -19.20
N THR A 91 -3.44 -3.40 -18.79
CA THR A 91 -2.82 -2.18 -18.25
C THR A 91 -2.28 -1.33 -19.40
N SER A 92 -1.70 -0.17 -19.10
CA SER A 92 -1.04 0.66 -20.11
C SER A 92 0.17 -0.04 -20.71
N ASP A 93 0.40 0.12 -22.02
CA ASP A 93 1.58 -0.44 -22.70
C ASP A 93 2.90 0.02 -22.09
N ARG A 94 2.96 1.26 -21.60
CA ARG A 94 4.16 1.83 -20.94
C ARG A 94 4.52 1.07 -19.66
N LEU A 95 3.52 0.79 -18.81
CA LEU A 95 3.71 0.00 -17.61
C LEU A 95 4.05 -1.46 -17.96
N GLU A 96 3.35 -2.06 -18.92
CA GLU A 96 3.66 -3.44 -19.34
C GLU A 96 5.09 -3.58 -19.87
N LYS A 97 5.54 -2.63 -20.70
CA LYS A 97 6.91 -2.58 -21.21
C LYS A 97 7.92 -2.41 -20.07
N TYR A 98 7.70 -1.45 -19.17
CA TYR A 98 8.57 -1.23 -18.02
C TYR A 98 8.73 -2.48 -17.15
N LEU A 99 7.62 -3.14 -16.82
CA LEU A 99 7.62 -4.35 -16.01
C LEU A 99 8.38 -5.49 -16.69
N ARG A 100 8.26 -5.61 -18.01
CA ARG A 100 8.95 -6.64 -18.81
C ARG A 100 10.45 -6.39 -18.92
N GLU A 101 10.86 -5.15 -19.14
CA GLU A 101 12.28 -4.77 -19.30
C GLU A 101 13.04 -4.81 -17.97
N ASN A 102 12.33 -4.71 -16.84
CA ASN A 102 12.92 -4.59 -15.51
C ASN A 102 12.60 -5.77 -14.58
N SER A 103 12.00 -6.85 -15.10
CA SER A 103 11.47 -7.97 -14.30
C SER A 103 12.47 -8.54 -13.30
N ASP A 104 13.73 -8.68 -13.72
CA ASP A 104 14.75 -9.42 -12.96
C ASP A 104 15.15 -8.75 -11.65
N TRP A 105 15.24 -7.42 -11.65
CA TRP A 105 15.57 -6.66 -10.43
C TRP A 105 14.31 -6.20 -9.70
N LEU A 106 13.24 -5.87 -10.44
CA LEU A 106 11.99 -5.38 -9.87
C LEU A 106 11.29 -6.46 -9.04
N SER A 107 11.29 -7.71 -9.51
CA SER A 107 10.73 -8.87 -8.78
C SER A 107 11.31 -9.08 -7.39
N LYS A 108 12.60 -8.72 -7.19
CA LYS A 108 13.29 -8.84 -5.90
C LYS A 108 12.87 -7.78 -4.87
N LYS A 109 12.30 -6.67 -5.35
CA LYS A 109 11.87 -5.52 -4.53
C LYS A 109 10.36 -5.34 -4.48
N LEU A 110 9.62 -6.03 -5.35
CA LEU A 110 8.18 -5.91 -5.44
C LEU A 110 7.52 -6.56 -4.23
N CYS A 111 6.74 -5.76 -3.50
CA CYS A 111 6.08 -6.18 -2.26
C CYS A 111 4.54 -6.10 -2.35
N GLY A 112 4.01 -5.46 -3.39
CA GLY A 112 2.57 -5.29 -3.55
C GLY A 112 2.18 -4.96 -4.98
N LEU A 113 0.95 -5.35 -5.32
CA LEU A 113 0.29 -5.01 -6.57
C LEU A 113 -1.10 -4.46 -6.28
N PHE A 114 -1.50 -3.40 -6.98
CA PHE A 114 -2.88 -2.91 -6.93
C PHE A 114 -3.39 -2.59 -8.32
N VAL A 115 -4.71 -2.68 -8.51
CA VAL A 115 -5.35 -2.39 -9.78
C VAL A 115 -6.62 -1.59 -9.57
N VAL A 116 -6.88 -0.66 -10.48
CA VAL A 116 -8.10 0.13 -10.49
C VAL A 116 -8.87 -0.19 -11.75
N CYS A 117 -10.11 -0.65 -11.61
CA CYS A 117 -10.97 -1.03 -12.72
C CYS A 117 -12.35 -0.40 -12.57
N GLY A 118 -12.88 0.17 -13.66
CA GLY A 118 -14.27 0.60 -13.70
C GLY A 118 -15.19 -0.59 -13.96
N ASN A 119 -16.09 -0.89 -13.01
CA ASN A 119 -17.09 -1.95 -13.18
C ASN A 119 -18.41 -1.46 -13.80
N MET A 120 -18.46 -0.23 -14.35
CA MET A 120 -19.65 0.37 -14.96
C MET A 120 -20.90 0.33 -14.06
N GLN A 121 -20.71 0.48 -12.73
CA GLN A 121 -21.77 0.39 -11.71
C GLN A 121 -22.54 -0.95 -11.73
N ARG A 122 -21.96 -2.00 -12.32
CA ARG A 122 -22.51 -3.35 -12.24
C ARG A 122 -22.19 -3.96 -10.88
N PRO A 123 -23.02 -4.88 -10.39
CA PRO A 123 -22.67 -5.68 -9.22
C PRO A 123 -21.42 -6.50 -9.49
N VAL A 124 -20.54 -6.63 -8.49
CA VAL A 124 -19.38 -7.51 -8.57
C VAL A 124 -19.85 -8.94 -8.33
N THR A 125 -19.93 -9.75 -9.39
CA THR A 125 -20.22 -11.18 -9.27
C THR A 125 -18.94 -11.97 -8.98
N PRO A 126 -19.02 -13.20 -8.42
CA PRO A 126 -17.86 -14.05 -8.21
C PRO A 126 -17.04 -14.32 -9.48
N GLU A 127 -17.69 -14.31 -10.65
CA GLU A 127 -17.04 -14.49 -11.96
C GLU A 127 -16.21 -13.28 -12.36
N VAL A 128 -16.76 -12.08 -12.18
CA VAL A 128 -16.04 -10.81 -12.42
C VAL A 128 -14.83 -10.74 -11.48
N HIS A 129 -15.01 -11.09 -10.21
CA HIS A 129 -13.93 -11.16 -9.24
C HIS A 129 -12.81 -12.11 -9.69
N ARG A 130 -13.14 -13.35 -10.07
CA ARG A 130 -12.15 -14.32 -10.60
C ARG A 130 -11.39 -13.78 -11.82
N LYS A 131 -12.07 -13.09 -12.74
CA LYS A 131 -11.44 -12.54 -13.94
C LYS A 131 -10.45 -11.42 -13.61
N LEU A 132 -10.78 -10.56 -12.64
CA LEU A 132 -9.88 -9.53 -12.13
C LEU A 132 -8.65 -10.15 -11.47
N LEU A 133 -8.85 -11.17 -10.63
CA LEU A 133 -7.74 -11.91 -10.01
C LEU A 133 -6.83 -12.56 -11.04
N ILE A 134 -7.37 -13.19 -12.08
CA ILE A 134 -6.55 -13.75 -13.16
C ILE A 134 -5.72 -12.65 -13.84
N THR A 135 -6.28 -11.45 -14.02
CA THR A 135 -5.55 -10.33 -14.63
C THR A 135 -4.41 -9.85 -13.72
N ILE A 136 -4.65 -9.75 -12.41
CA ILE A 136 -3.62 -9.42 -11.41
C ILE A 136 -2.56 -10.51 -11.38
N LEU A 137 -2.95 -11.78 -11.32
CA LEU A 137 -2.04 -12.92 -11.34
C LEU A 137 -1.24 -12.98 -12.63
N GLN A 138 -1.79 -12.62 -13.78
CA GLN A 138 -1.05 -12.56 -15.04
C GLN A 138 0.00 -11.45 -15.04
N LEU A 139 -0.28 -10.31 -14.38
CA LEU A 139 0.71 -9.27 -14.11
C LEU A 139 1.77 -9.79 -13.11
N SER A 140 1.37 -10.46 -12.04
CA SER A 140 2.27 -11.07 -11.05
C SER A 140 3.17 -12.15 -11.66
N VAL A 141 2.66 -12.99 -12.55
CA VAL A 141 3.39 -14.06 -13.24
C VAL A 141 4.38 -13.47 -14.25
N ARG A 142 3.98 -12.41 -14.97
CA ARG A 142 4.91 -11.63 -15.80
C ARG A 142 6.03 -10.96 -15.00
N LEU A 143 5.80 -10.75 -13.70
CA LEU A 143 6.76 -10.22 -12.74
C LEU A 143 7.44 -11.29 -11.87
N ALA A 144 7.09 -12.57 -12.01
CA ALA A 144 7.54 -13.64 -11.11
C ALA A 144 7.35 -13.32 -9.60
N VAL A 145 6.18 -12.84 -9.20
CA VAL A 145 5.88 -12.51 -7.78
C VAL A 145 4.76 -13.39 -7.21
N PHE A 146 5.09 -14.08 -6.11
CA PHE A 146 4.24 -15.00 -5.36
C PHE A 146 3.26 -14.21 -4.48
N HIS A 147 1.95 -14.47 -4.64
CA HIS A 147 0.89 -13.74 -3.95
C HIS A 147 0.68 -14.27 -2.51
N ARG A 148 0.83 -13.40 -1.50
CA ARG A 148 0.21 -13.55 -0.17
C ARG A 148 -0.47 -12.23 0.19
N GLY A 149 -1.76 -12.32 0.53
CA GLY A 149 -2.53 -11.22 1.13
C GLY A 149 -3.72 -10.78 0.29
N TYR A 150 -4.84 -11.49 0.43
CA TYR A 150 -6.16 -10.96 0.11
C TYR A 150 -6.64 -10.18 1.34
N PHE A 151 -6.81 -8.87 1.22
CA PHE A 151 -7.55 -8.07 2.20
C PHE A 151 -9.04 -8.21 1.87
N LEU A 152 -9.71 -9.07 2.63
CA LEU A 152 -11.16 -9.20 2.69
C LEU A 152 -11.62 -8.30 3.84
N GLU A 153 -12.42 -7.30 3.53
CA GLU A 153 -13.41 -6.80 4.50
C GLU A 153 -14.79 -6.91 3.82
N GLU A 154 -15.74 -7.37 4.64
CA GLU A 154 -17.07 -7.90 4.33
C GLU A 154 -18.01 -6.92 3.61
#